data_AF-A0A3A6N8Y8-F1
#
_entry.id   AF-A0A3A6N8Y8-F1
#
_cell.length_a   1.000
_cell.length_b   1.000
_cell.length_c   1.000
_cell.angle_alpha   90.00
_cell.angle_beta   90.00
_cell.angle_gamma   90.00
#
_symmetry.space_group_name_H-M   'P 1'
#
loop_
_entity.id
_entity.type
_entity.pdbx_description
1 polymer ?
#
loop_
_entity_poly.entity_id
_entity_poly.type
_entity_poly.pdbx_seq_one_letter_code
_entity_poly.pdbx_strand_id
1 'polypeptide(L)'
;MTLISNFPNIMISEDEWDNFENFLELKGVQRYKKVEAALIGKIEKITYLQLSHHYRYDVKLRRKLYMCFSLLEVALKAYISNRYHIENLNEENFERKMNESLKNNGKIFKLSEIEKKKNEIIFSDAKVNTLFDYLENCDMSQLNKIVLHLSNTELKTLFPNYSRLKENLNAARFLRNLVFHHILLLNTKLKQVYLGEMMSNGLKANILNVVQLIPERARKNITNEINACLIIDETIADRSLSNQYKLLDEYRIEL
;
A
#
# COMPACT_ATOMS: atom_id res chain seq x y z
N MET A 1 -3.42 15.82 34.69
CA MET A 1 -3.78 14.45 34.29
C MET A 1 -2.68 14.00 33.35
N THR A 2 -1.84 13.03 33.74
CA THR A 2 -0.69 12.59 32.93
C THR A 2 -1.19 11.87 31.67
N LEU A 3 -0.47 11.95 30.55
CA LEU A 3 -0.96 11.35 29.30
C LEU A 3 -1.07 9.82 29.43
N ILE A 4 -0.23 9.23 30.27
CA ILE A 4 -0.16 7.80 30.61
C ILE A 4 -1.50 7.29 31.17
N SER A 5 -2.29 8.12 31.86
CA SER A 5 -3.59 7.71 32.42
C SER A 5 -4.60 7.26 31.35
N ASN A 6 -4.29 7.49 30.07
CA ASN A 6 -5.06 6.99 28.93
C ASN A 6 -4.86 5.49 28.63
N PHE A 7 -3.88 4.85 29.27
CA PHE A 7 -3.44 3.47 29.01
C PHE A 7 -3.42 2.63 30.29
N PRO A 8 -4.57 2.44 30.97
CA PRO A 8 -4.62 1.77 32.28
C PRO A 8 -4.26 0.28 32.21
N ASN A 9 -4.30 -0.33 31.02
CA ASN A 9 -4.06 -1.76 30.82
C ASN A 9 -2.63 -2.05 30.33
N ILE A 10 -1.78 -1.03 30.23
CA ILE A 10 -0.41 -1.18 29.76
C ILE A 10 0.54 -1.21 30.95
N MET A 11 1.36 -2.26 31.02
CA MET A 11 2.44 -2.39 32.00
C MET A 11 3.64 -1.57 31.55
N ILE A 12 4.06 -0.61 32.38
CA ILE A 12 5.16 0.32 32.10
C ILE A 12 6.04 0.36 33.36
N SER A 13 7.33 0.04 33.22
CA SER A 13 8.27 0.15 34.35
C SER A 13 8.63 1.61 34.59
N GLU A 14 8.96 1.99 35.84
CA GLU A 14 9.21 3.40 36.22
C GLU A 14 10.28 4.07 35.35
N ASP A 15 11.30 3.34 34.93
CA ASP A 15 12.38 3.82 34.04
C ASP A 15 11.92 4.07 32.59
N GLU A 16 10.75 3.58 32.19
CA GLU A 16 10.16 3.78 30.87
C GLU A 16 9.12 4.93 30.84
N TRP A 17 8.77 5.52 31.98
CA TRP A 17 7.67 6.50 32.08
C TRP A 17 7.91 7.75 31.25
N ASP A 18 9.06 8.40 31.44
CA ASP A 18 9.42 9.61 30.71
C ASP A 18 9.47 9.35 29.20
N ASN A 19 10.00 8.19 28.80
CA ASN A 19 10.04 7.78 27.41
C ASN A 19 8.63 7.63 26.84
N PHE A 20 7.75 6.92 27.54
CA PHE A 20 6.39 6.72 27.07
C PHE A 20 5.61 8.02 26.98
N GLU A 21 5.69 8.90 27.99
CA GLU A 21 5.02 10.20 27.98
C GLU A 21 5.51 11.07 26.81
N ASN A 22 6.82 11.16 26.58
CA ASN A 22 7.40 11.83 25.42
C ASN A 22 6.88 11.26 24.09
N PHE A 23 6.74 9.93 23.97
CA PHE A 23 6.18 9.32 22.76
C PHE A 23 4.71 9.68 22.54
N LEU A 24 3.91 9.73 23.61
CA LEU A 24 2.50 10.12 23.55
C LEU A 24 2.34 11.58 23.11
N GLU A 25 3.21 12.47 23.59
CA GLU A 25 3.24 13.87 23.16
C GLU A 25 3.61 14.01 21.68
N LEU A 26 4.69 13.36 21.24
CA LEU A 26 5.21 13.51 19.89
C LEU A 26 4.35 12.83 18.81
N LYS A 27 3.69 11.73 19.14
CA LYS A 27 2.98 10.88 18.16
C LYS A 27 1.47 10.84 18.35
N GLY A 28 0.99 11.34 19.48
CA GLY A 28 -0.42 11.45 19.83
C GLY A 28 -1.01 10.19 20.48
N VAL A 29 -1.73 10.40 21.57
CA VAL A 29 -2.44 9.36 22.34
C VAL A 29 -3.36 8.50 21.48
N GLN A 30 -4.15 9.11 20.59
CA GLN A 30 -5.11 8.38 19.74
C GLN A 30 -4.45 7.40 18.78
N ARG A 31 -3.22 7.71 18.35
CA ARG A 31 -2.44 6.81 17.49
C ARG A 31 -2.04 5.56 18.28
N TYR A 32 -1.57 5.72 19.52
CA TYR A 32 -1.21 4.60 20.38
C TYR A 32 -2.41 3.77 20.85
N LYS A 33 -3.58 4.37 21.09
CA LYS A 33 -4.82 3.62 21.37
C LYS A 33 -5.20 2.66 20.25
N LYS A 34 -4.91 3.01 18.98
CA LYS A 34 -5.13 2.10 17.85
C LYS A 34 -4.17 0.92 17.85
N VAL A 35 -2.91 1.15 18.23
CA VAL A 35 -1.91 0.07 18.37
C VAL A 35 -2.30 -0.84 19.52
N GLU A 36 -2.67 -0.30 20.68
CA GLU A 36 -3.19 -1.05 21.82
C GLU A 36 -4.39 -1.91 21.40
N ALA A 37 -5.36 -1.33 20.69
CA ALA A 37 -6.52 -2.06 20.18
C ALA A 37 -6.20 -3.18 19.18
N ALA A 38 -5.01 -3.16 18.55
CA ALA A 38 -4.53 -4.27 17.72
C ALA A 38 -4.03 -5.47 18.56
N LEU A 39 -3.67 -5.21 19.83
CA LEU A 39 -3.08 -6.17 20.77
C LEU A 39 -4.11 -6.71 21.77
N ILE A 40 -5.14 -5.93 22.09
CA ILE A 40 -6.20 -6.33 23.01
C ILE A 40 -6.81 -7.67 22.57
N GLY A 41 -6.92 -8.61 23.51
CA GLY A 41 -7.46 -9.96 23.28
C GLY A 41 -6.49 -10.93 22.60
N LYS A 42 -5.35 -10.46 22.10
CA LYS A 42 -4.24 -11.32 21.62
C LYS A 42 -3.16 -11.50 22.67
N ILE A 43 -2.94 -10.48 23.50
CA ILE A 43 -1.94 -10.46 24.55
C ILE A 43 -2.66 -10.19 25.86
N GLU A 44 -2.43 -11.06 26.85
CA GLU A 44 -3.09 -10.99 28.15
C GLU A 44 -2.69 -9.74 28.95
N LYS A 45 -1.40 -9.38 28.91
CA LYS A 45 -0.85 -8.16 29.51
C LYS A 45 0.06 -7.45 28.53
N ILE A 46 -0.35 -6.27 28.08
CA ILE A 46 0.41 -5.48 27.11
C ILE A 46 1.48 -4.70 27.85
N THR A 47 2.74 -4.86 27.49
CA THR A 47 3.85 -4.04 27.99
C THR A 47 4.10 -2.83 27.09
N TYR A 48 4.70 -1.77 27.62
CA TYR A 48 5.17 -0.63 26.81
C TYR A 48 6.10 -1.09 25.67
N LEU A 49 7.03 -2.01 25.95
CA LEU A 49 7.93 -2.56 24.95
C LEU A 49 7.18 -3.19 23.77
N GLN A 50 6.17 -4.03 24.04
CA GLN A 50 5.33 -4.64 23.00
C GLN A 50 4.56 -3.60 22.19
N LEU A 51 3.96 -2.62 22.87
CA LEU A 51 3.24 -1.52 22.21
C LEU A 51 4.18 -0.72 21.28
N SER A 52 5.39 -0.41 21.76
CA SER A 52 6.45 0.26 21.02
C SER A 52 6.91 -0.58 19.82
N HIS A 53 7.03 -1.90 19.98
CA HIS A 53 7.45 -2.82 18.91
C HIS A 53 6.45 -2.84 17.76
N HIS A 54 5.16 -2.94 18.08
CA HIS A 54 4.10 -2.93 17.06
C HIS A 54 4.02 -1.58 16.34
N TYR A 55 4.19 -0.47 17.07
CA TYR A 55 4.27 0.85 16.45
C TYR A 55 5.47 0.95 15.48
N ARG A 56 6.66 0.51 15.92
CA ARG A 56 7.88 0.52 15.10
C ARG A 56 7.76 -0.38 13.87
N TYR A 57 7.15 -1.56 14.03
CA TYR A 57 6.82 -2.46 12.92
C TYR A 57 5.96 -1.76 11.87
N ASP A 58 4.86 -1.14 12.30
CA ASP A 58 3.94 -0.45 11.40
C ASP A 58 4.63 0.70 10.62
N VAL A 59 5.53 1.43 11.28
CA VAL A 59 6.38 2.45 10.63
C VAL A 59 7.31 1.83 9.59
N LYS A 60 8.05 0.77 9.94
CA LYS A 60 8.96 0.05 9.03
C LYS A 60 8.19 -0.50 7.82
N LEU A 61 7.06 -1.16 8.07
CA LEU A 61 6.19 -1.74 7.06
C LEU A 61 5.68 -0.68 6.08
N ARG A 62 5.15 0.46 6.57
CA ARG A 62 4.69 1.55 5.69
C ARG A 62 5.80 2.06 4.77
N ARG A 63 7.02 2.22 5.27
CA ARG A 63 8.16 2.66 4.44
C ARG A 63 8.47 1.65 3.34
N LYS A 64 8.44 0.36 3.64
CA LYS A 64 8.63 -0.69 2.64
C LYS A 64 7.48 -0.75 1.63
N LEU A 65 6.23 -0.65 2.09
CA LEU A 65 5.06 -0.60 1.22
C LEU A 65 5.06 0.62 0.31
N TYR A 66 5.53 1.78 0.79
CA TYR A 66 5.70 2.97 -0.06
C TYR A 66 6.55 2.65 -1.29
N MET A 67 7.71 2.02 -1.09
CA MET A 67 8.58 1.59 -2.20
C MET A 67 7.92 0.56 -3.10
N CYS A 68 7.12 -0.36 -2.54
CA CYS A 68 6.36 -1.34 -3.33
C CYS A 68 5.34 -0.65 -4.24
N PHE A 69 4.61 0.34 -3.73
CA PHE A 69 3.64 1.12 -4.50
C PHE A 69 4.33 1.96 -5.57
N SER A 70 5.44 2.61 -5.26
CA SER A 70 6.24 3.33 -6.25
C SER A 70 6.71 2.40 -7.38
N LEU A 71 7.19 1.20 -7.05
CA LEU A 71 7.58 0.21 -8.05
C LEU A 71 6.40 -0.24 -8.92
N LEU A 72 5.23 -0.49 -8.31
CA LEU A 72 4.01 -0.84 -9.02
C LEU A 72 3.61 0.26 -10.01
N GLU A 73 3.52 1.50 -9.54
CA GLU A 73 3.13 2.65 -10.35
C GLU A 73 4.10 2.84 -11.52
N VAL A 74 5.42 2.86 -11.25
CA VAL A 74 6.45 3.00 -12.29
C VAL A 74 6.41 1.85 -13.30
N ALA A 75 6.26 0.60 -12.84
CA ALA A 75 6.20 -0.55 -13.73
C ALA A 75 4.99 -0.50 -14.68
N LEU A 76 3.83 -0.07 -14.19
CA LEU A 76 2.62 0.09 -15.00
C LEU A 76 2.77 1.24 -16.01
N LYS A 77 3.28 2.40 -15.57
CA LYS A 77 3.56 3.53 -16.47
C LYS A 77 4.55 3.13 -17.57
N ALA A 78 5.63 2.43 -17.22
CA ALA A 78 6.62 1.93 -18.17
C ALA A 78 6.00 0.93 -19.16
N TYR A 79 5.15 0.01 -18.68
CA TYR A 79 4.48 -0.94 -19.57
C TYR A 79 3.62 -0.25 -20.64
N ILE A 80 2.84 0.75 -20.23
CA ILE A 80 1.93 1.49 -21.09
C ILE A 80 2.73 2.37 -22.06
N SER A 81 3.65 3.19 -21.56
CA SER A 81 4.44 4.13 -22.40
C SER A 81 5.32 3.44 -23.44
N ASN A 82 5.84 2.23 -23.14
CA ASN A 82 6.63 1.45 -24.11
C ASN A 82 5.79 0.81 -25.23
N ARG A 83 4.45 0.82 -25.12
CA ARG A 83 3.54 0.19 -26.08
C ARG A 83 2.66 1.18 -26.82
N TYR A 84 2.32 2.28 -26.18
CA TYR A 84 1.39 3.27 -26.69
C TYR A 84 2.09 4.63 -26.79
N HIS A 85 2.30 5.08 -28.02
CA HIS A 85 2.90 6.36 -28.33
C HIS A 85 1.80 7.31 -28.84
N ILE A 86 1.14 7.99 -27.90
CA ILE A 86 0.10 8.98 -28.22
C ILE A 86 0.70 10.36 -28.04
N GLU A 87 0.73 11.12 -29.14
CA GLU A 87 1.19 12.51 -29.18
C GLU A 87 0.01 13.46 -29.36
N ASN A 88 0.26 14.77 -29.21
CA ASN A 88 -0.72 15.84 -29.39
C ASN A 88 -1.97 15.62 -28.52
N LEU A 89 -1.77 15.15 -27.29
CA LEU A 89 -2.79 14.81 -26.32
C LEU A 89 -3.24 16.08 -25.60
N ASN A 90 -4.54 16.32 -25.56
CA ASN A 90 -5.13 17.42 -24.79
C ASN A 90 -6.44 16.95 -24.16
N GLU A 91 -7.04 17.79 -23.32
CA GLU A 91 -8.27 17.45 -22.61
C GLU A 91 -9.40 17.01 -23.55
N GLU A 92 -9.64 17.77 -24.62
CA GLU A 92 -10.73 17.55 -25.57
C GLU A 92 -10.59 16.23 -26.34
N ASN A 93 -9.36 15.85 -26.69
CA ASN A 93 -9.09 14.69 -27.52
C ASN A 93 -8.67 13.44 -26.73
N PHE A 94 -8.48 13.54 -25.41
CA PHE A 94 -7.95 12.46 -24.58
C PHE A 94 -8.72 11.15 -24.73
N GLU A 95 -10.03 11.15 -24.45
CA GLU A 95 -10.85 9.93 -24.52
C GLU A 95 -10.83 9.32 -25.93
N ARG A 96 -10.92 10.16 -26.97
CA ARG A 96 -10.89 9.71 -28.36
C ARG A 96 -9.56 9.00 -28.69
N LYS A 97 -8.42 9.63 -28.38
CA LYS A 97 -7.10 9.05 -28.65
C LYS A 97 -6.81 7.81 -27.82
N MET A 98 -7.28 7.77 -26.58
CA MET A 98 -7.20 6.56 -25.75
C MET A 98 -8.02 5.41 -26.36
N ASN A 99 -9.22 5.68 -26.88
CA ASN A 99 -10.04 4.67 -27.57
C ASN A 99 -9.42 4.20 -28.90
N GLU A 100 -8.79 5.08 -29.66
CA GLU A 100 -8.08 4.73 -30.91
C GLU A 100 -6.85 3.86 -30.64
N SER A 101 -6.16 4.12 -29.53
CA SER A 101 -4.87 3.47 -29.22
C SER A 101 -5.05 2.16 -28.45
N LEU A 102 -5.93 2.14 -27.43
CA LEU A 102 -6.12 0.97 -26.59
C LEU A 102 -6.92 -0.11 -27.32
N LYS A 103 -6.37 -1.31 -27.42
CA LYS A 103 -7.04 -2.48 -28.03
C LYS A 103 -8.05 -3.10 -27.05
N ASN A 104 -9.13 -2.37 -26.82
CA ASN A 104 -9.93 -2.43 -25.60
C ASN A 104 -10.97 -3.58 -25.52
N ASN A 105 -10.85 -4.66 -26.30
CA ASN A 105 -11.83 -5.76 -26.40
C ASN A 105 -13.30 -5.31 -26.51
N GLY A 106 -13.58 -4.19 -27.19
CA GLY A 106 -14.92 -3.62 -27.31
C GLY A 106 -15.39 -2.75 -26.13
N LYS A 107 -14.54 -2.47 -25.14
CA LYS A 107 -14.83 -1.51 -24.07
C LYS A 107 -14.52 -0.09 -24.54
N ILE A 108 -15.39 0.85 -24.23
CA ILE A 108 -15.15 2.27 -24.48
C ILE A 108 -14.46 2.86 -23.26
N PHE A 109 -13.26 3.41 -23.46
CA PHE A 109 -12.60 4.23 -22.47
C PHE A 109 -13.39 5.54 -22.29
N LYS A 110 -13.97 5.71 -21.09
CA LYS A 110 -14.76 6.89 -20.74
C LYS A 110 -14.53 7.30 -19.30
N LEU A 111 -14.26 8.58 -19.08
CA LEU A 111 -14.07 9.19 -17.77
C LEU A 111 -15.43 9.51 -17.13
N SER A 112 -15.52 9.25 -15.83
CA SER A 112 -16.56 9.79 -14.97
C SER A 112 -16.35 11.29 -14.75
N GLU A 113 -17.37 11.99 -14.27
CA GLU A 113 -17.29 13.44 -14.01
C GLU A 113 -16.13 13.82 -13.07
N ILE A 114 -15.86 13.01 -12.05
CA ILE A 114 -14.75 13.22 -11.13
C ILE A 114 -13.40 13.07 -11.84
N GLU A 115 -13.29 12.08 -12.74
CA GLU A 115 -12.05 11.86 -13.50
C GLU A 115 -11.85 12.95 -14.56
N LYS A 116 -12.91 13.49 -15.15
CA LYS A 116 -12.83 14.65 -16.05
C LYS A 116 -12.24 15.88 -15.36
N LYS A 117 -12.73 16.21 -14.16
CA LYS A 117 -12.17 17.30 -13.34
C LYS A 117 -10.69 17.10 -12.99
N LYS A 118 -10.28 15.84 -12.73
CA LYS A 118 -8.86 15.53 -12.51
C LYS A 118 -8.03 15.71 -13.78
N ASN A 119 -8.59 15.33 -14.94
CA ASN A 119 -7.95 15.52 -16.22
C ASN A 119 -7.82 17.00 -16.58
N GLU A 120 -8.84 17.83 -16.35
CA GLU A 120 -8.78 19.29 -16.50
C GLU A 120 -7.56 19.86 -15.75
N ILE A 121 -7.34 19.44 -14.49
CA ILE A 121 -6.17 19.87 -13.70
C ILE A 121 -4.86 19.41 -14.34
N ILE A 122 -4.78 18.16 -14.82
CA ILE A 122 -3.56 17.64 -15.46
C ILE A 122 -3.24 18.41 -16.75
N PHE A 123 -4.25 18.63 -17.60
CA PHE A 123 -4.06 19.33 -18.88
C PHE A 123 -3.97 20.85 -18.73
N SER A 124 -4.29 21.41 -17.57
CA SER A 124 -3.98 22.80 -17.24
C SER A 124 -2.47 23.06 -17.09
N ASP A 125 -1.69 22.01 -16.83
CA ASP A 125 -0.23 22.08 -16.91
C ASP A 125 0.19 22.06 -18.39
N ALA A 126 0.75 23.17 -18.86
CA ALA A 126 1.16 23.39 -20.24
C ALA A 126 2.18 22.36 -20.79
N LYS A 127 2.70 21.47 -19.94
CA LYS A 127 3.66 20.44 -20.33
C LYS A 127 3.03 19.12 -20.78
N VAL A 128 1.73 18.91 -20.59
CA VAL A 128 1.11 17.63 -20.95
C VAL A 128 0.70 17.63 -22.42
N ASN A 129 1.48 16.96 -23.27
CA ASN A 129 1.19 16.81 -24.70
C ASN A 129 1.28 15.35 -25.20
N THR A 130 1.82 14.45 -24.40
CA THR A 130 1.94 13.03 -24.74
C THR A 130 1.31 12.13 -23.68
N LEU A 131 1.07 10.86 -24.02
CA LEU A 131 0.65 9.86 -23.04
C LEU A 131 1.70 9.70 -21.93
N PHE A 132 2.98 9.82 -22.24
CA PHE A 132 4.04 9.77 -21.22
C PHE A 132 3.88 10.91 -20.22
N ASP A 133 3.72 12.14 -20.69
CA ASP A 133 3.52 13.31 -19.80
C ASP A 133 2.28 13.14 -18.93
N TYR A 134 1.19 12.64 -19.53
CA TYR A 134 -0.04 12.34 -18.78
C TYR A 134 0.21 11.28 -17.71
N LEU A 135 0.91 10.19 -18.04
CA LEU A 135 1.22 9.12 -17.10
C LEU A 135 2.07 9.61 -15.93
N GLU A 136 3.00 10.54 -16.16
CA GLU A 136 3.81 11.14 -15.10
C GLU A 136 2.97 11.94 -14.09
N ASN A 137 1.91 12.59 -14.56
CA ASN A 137 1.05 13.46 -13.75
C ASN A 137 -0.23 12.81 -13.22
N CYS A 138 -0.59 11.61 -13.71
CA CYS A 138 -1.82 10.95 -13.30
C CYS A 138 -1.72 10.29 -11.91
N ASP A 139 -2.86 10.21 -11.23
CA ASP A 139 -2.97 9.47 -9.97
C ASP A 139 -3.15 7.96 -10.19
N MET A 140 -3.01 7.17 -9.11
CA MET A 140 -3.15 5.71 -9.19
C MET A 140 -4.55 5.27 -9.63
N SER A 141 -5.59 6.10 -9.44
CA SER A 141 -6.95 5.79 -9.92
C SER A 141 -7.03 5.89 -11.44
N GLN A 142 -6.49 6.97 -12.02
CA GLN A 142 -6.40 7.17 -13.47
C GLN A 142 -5.52 6.10 -14.12
N LEU A 143 -4.36 5.79 -13.51
CA LEU A 143 -3.47 4.71 -13.98
C LEU A 143 -4.19 3.35 -13.99
N ASN A 144 -4.84 2.99 -12.88
CA ASN A 144 -5.61 1.74 -12.79
C ASN A 144 -6.73 1.70 -13.85
N LYS A 145 -7.37 2.84 -14.15
CA LYS A 145 -8.36 2.92 -15.20
C LYS A 145 -7.76 2.57 -16.56
N ILE A 146 -6.61 3.14 -16.92
CA ILE A 146 -5.92 2.82 -18.18
C ILE A 146 -5.55 1.33 -18.21
N VAL A 147 -4.97 0.79 -17.14
CA VAL A 147 -4.61 -0.62 -17.02
C VAL A 147 -5.81 -1.53 -17.26
N LEU A 148 -6.97 -1.25 -16.66
CA LEU A 148 -8.19 -2.05 -16.81
C LEU A 148 -8.82 -1.99 -18.22
N HIS A 149 -8.32 -1.10 -19.08
CA HIS A 149 -8.69 -0.96 -20.50
C HIS A 149 -7.61 -1.50 -21.45
N LEU A 150 -6.57 -2.15 -20.93
CA LEU A 150 -5.66 -2.94 -21.76
C LEU A 150 -6.37 -4.18 -22.30
N SER A 151 -5.83 -4.76 -23.37
CA SER A 151 -6.37 -6.00 -23.94
C SER A 151 -6.25 -7.16 -22.94
N ASN A 152 -7.02 -8.24 -23.16
CA ASN A 152 -6.99 -9.38 -22.25
C ASN A 152 -5.62 -10.07 -22.27
N THR A 153 -4.94 -10.08 -23.42
CA THR A 153 -3.60 -10.62 -23.59
C THR A 153 -2.58 -9.82 -22.77
N GLU A 154 -2.65 -8.49 -22.81
CA GLU A 154 -1.77 -7.62 -22.02
C GLU A 154 -2.03 -7.75 -20.53
N LEU A 155 -3.31 -7.78 -20.12
CA LEU A 155 -3.70 -8.01 -18.73
C LEU A 155 -3.18 -9.36 -18.22
N LYS A 156 -3.32 -10.44 -19.00
CA LYS A 156 -2.75 -11.76 -18.64
C LYS A 156 -1.23 -11.75 -18.58
N THR A 157 -0.58 -10.93 -19.39
CA THR A 157 0.88 -10.78 -19.36
C THR A 157 1.35 -10.07 -18.08
N LEU A 158 0.65 -9.01 -17.68
CA LEU A 158 0.96 -8.26 -16.45
C LEU A 158 0.56 -9.02 -15.18
N PHE A 159 -0.59 -9.70 -15.24
CA PHE A 159 -1.30 -10.23 -14.09
C PHE A 159 -1.83 -11.65 -14.39
N PRO A 160 -0.94 -12.64 -14.59
CA PRO A 160 -1.33 -13.97 -15.07
C PRO A 160 -2.32 -14.71 -14.15
N ASN A 161 -2.26 -14.44 -12.84
CA ASN A 161 -3.01 -15.20 -11.82
C ASN A 161 -4.20 -14.43 -11.23
N TYR A 162 -4.71 -13.39 -11.90
CA TYR A 162 -5.75 -12.53 -11.35
C TYR A 162 -7.12 -12.73 -12.01
N SER A 163 -8.06 -13.31 -11.26
CA SER A 163 -9.47 -13.41 -11.64
C SER A 163 -10.25 -12.12 -11.38
N ARG A 164 -9.91 -11.39 -10.31
CA ARG A 164 -10.62 -10.18 -9.83
C ARG A 164 -9.69 -8.96 -9.75
N LEU A 165 -9.03 -8.68 -10.88
CA LEU A 165 -7.98 -7.64 -10.98
C LEU A 165 -8.49 -6.25 -10.56
N LYS A 166 -9.71 -5.86 -10.98
CA LYS A 166 -10.28 -4.54 -10.66
C LYS A 166 -10.41 -4.32 -9.15
N GLU A 167 -10.93 -5.32 -8.44
CA GLU A 167 -11.09 -5.29 -6.99
C GLU A 167 -9.73 -5.22 -6.29
N ASN A 168 -8.76 -6.01 -6.76
CA ASN A 168 -7.41 -6.06 -6.21
C ASN A 168 -6.61 -4.77 -6.44
N LEU A 169 -6.72 -4.15 -7.62
CA LEU A 169 -6.14 -2.84 -7.90
C LEU A 169 -6.78 -1.74 -7.04
N ASN A 170 -8.10 -1.81 -6.81
CA ASN A 170 -8.79 -0.86 -5.93
C ASN A 170 -8.38 -1.04 -4.45
N ALA A 171 -8.20 -2.28 -4.00
CA ALA A 171 -7.67 -2.57 -2.66
C ALA A 171 -6.23 -2.06 -2.50
N ALA A 172 -5.37 -2.29 -3.50
CA ALA A 172 -4.01 -1.76 -3.52
C ALA A 172 -3.99 -0.23 -3.46
N ARG A 173 -4.82 0.46 -4.26
CA ARG A 173 -4.99 1.92 -4.20
C ARG A 173 -5.45 2.40 -2.82
N PHE A 174 -6.39 1.69 -2.19
CA PHE A 174 -6.85 2.04 -0.84
C PHE A 174 -5.72 1.91 0.19
N LEU A 175 -4.98 0.80 0.17
CA LEU A 175 -3.83 0.61 1.05
C LEU A 175 -2.72 1.65 0.78
N ARG A 176 -2.45 1.97 -0.49
CA ARG A 176 -1.51 3.01 -0.90
C ARG A 176 -1.86 4.35 -0.27
N ASN A 177 -3.13 4.76 -0.31
CA ASN A 177 -3.57 6.00 0.32
C ASN A 177 -3.33 6.00 1.83
N LEU A 178 -3.60 4.89 2.52
CA LEU A 178 -3.30 4.78 3.96
C LEU A 178 -1.81 4.95 4.24
N VAL A 179 -0.94 4.31 3.44
CA VAL A 179 0.51 4.39 3.57
C VAL A 179 1.02 5.82 3.35
N PHE A 180 0.58 6.47 2.26
CA PHE A 180 1.02 7.81 1.87
C PHE A 180 0.52 8.90 2.82
N HIS A 181 -0.64 8.71 3.46
CA HIS A 181 -1.14 9.60 4.52
C HIS A 181 -0.65 9.21 5.93
N HIS A 182 0.35 8.34 6.04
CA HIS A 182 0.94 7.89 7.31
C HIS A 182 -0.08 7.37 8.33
N ILE A 183 -1.15 6.73 7.85
CA ILE A 183 -2.19 6.09 8.66
C ILE A 183 -1.65 4.77 9.21
N LEU A 184 -1.92 4.45 10.47
CA LEU A 184 -1.60 3.13 11.03
C LEU A 184 -2.32 2.05 10.24
N LEU A 185 -1.60 1.00 9.87
CA LEU A 185 -2.14 -0.16 9.18
C LEU A 185 -2.63 -1.21 10.17
N LEU A 186 -1.96 -1.32 11.32
CA LEU A 186 -2.43 -2.15 12.43
C LEU A 186 -3.84 -1.73 12.86
N ASN A 187 -4.75 -2.71 12.91
CA ASN A 187 -6.16 -2.53 13.27
C ASN A 187 -6.95 -1.55 12.37
N THR A 188 -6.51 -1.32 11.13
CA THR A 188 -7.29 -0.59 10.14
C THR A 188 -8.14 -1.54 9.30
N LYS A 189 -9.42 -1.19 9.10
CA LYS A 189 -10.32 -1.93 8.21
C LYS A 189 -9.87 -1.75 6.76
N LEU A 190 -9.36 -2.82 6.14
CA LEU A 190 -8.89 -2.80 4.76
C LEU A 190 -9.97 -3.31 3.79
N LYS A 191 -9.72 -3.09 2.50
CA LYS A 191 -10.57 -3.59 1.44
C LYS A 191 -10.39 -5.10 1.27
N GLN A 192 -11.44 -5.74 0.76
CA GLN A 192 -11.38 -7.14 0.37
C GLN A 192 -10.44 -7.31 -0.83
N VAL A 193 -9.61 -8.34 -0.76
CA VAL A 193 -8.73 -8.83 -1.82
C VAL A 193 -9.04 -10.28 -2.13
N TYR A 194 -8.66 -10.69 -3.33
CA TYR A 194 -8.89 -12.02 -3.87
C TYR A 194 -7.55 -12.63 -4.30
N LEU A 195 -7.08 -13.63 -3.56
CA LEU A 195 -5.83 -14.35 -3.82
C LEU A 195 -6.20 -15.75 -4.28
N GLY A 196 -6.30 -15.95 -5.60
CA GLY A 196 -6.95 -17.14 -6.15
C GLY A 196 -8.44 -17.16 -5.78
N GLU A 197 -8.89 -18.22 -5.13
CA GLU A 197 -10.26 -18.36 -4.62
C GLU A 197 -10.45 -17.77 -3.22
N MET A 198 -9.35 -17.46 -2.52
CA MET A 198 -9.42 -16.94 -1.16
C MET A 198 -9.79 -15.46 -1.14
N MET A 199 -10.83 -15.13 -0.37
CA MET A 199 -11.22 -13.76 -0.06
C MET A 199 -10.75 -13.38 1.35
N SER A 200 -10.08 -12.24 1.50
CA SER A 200 -9.67 -11.73 2.80
C SER A 200 -9.63 -10.20 2.81
N ASN A 201 -9.78 -9.60 3.98
CA ASN A 201 -9.59 -8.16 4.21
C ASN A 201 -8.49 -7.88 5.25
N GLY A 202 -7.69 -8.89 5.60
CA GLY A 202 -6.60 -8.75 6.55
C GLY A 202 -5.40 -7.98 5.98
N LEU A 203 -4.57 -7.45 6.88
CA LEU A 203 -3.33 -6.75 6.51
C LEU A 203 -2.39 -7.65 5.71
N LYS A 204 -2.13 -8.87 6.18
CA LYS A 204 -1.31 -9.88 5.48
C LYS A 204 -1.77 -10.12 4.05
N ALA A 205 -3.08 -10.34 3.85
CA ALA A 205 -3.65 -10.58 2.53
C ALA A 205 -3.54 -9.35 1.62
N ASN A 206 -3.77 -8.14 2.15
CA ASN A 206 -3.63 -6.90 1.38
C ASN A 206 -2.17 -6.63 0.99
N ILE A 207 -1.20 -6.92 1.86
CA ILE A 207 0.22 -6.85 1.52
C ILE A 207 0.54 -7.84 0.40
N LEU A 208 0.13 -9.11 0.55
CA LEU A 208 0.38 -10.14 -0.44
C LEU A 208 -0.24 -9.79 -1.81
N ASN A 209 -1.45 -9.20 -1.81
CA ASN A 209 -2.06 -8.66 -3.02
C ASN A 209 -1.16 -7.64 -3.73
N VAL A 210 -0.57 -6.69 -2.99
CA VAL A 210 0.34 -5.69 -3.59
C VAL A 210 1.60 -6.33 -4.13
N VAL A 211 2.19 -7.28 -3.40
CA VAL A 211 3.37 -8.02 -3.87
C VAL A 211 3.06 -8.82 -5.13
N GLN A 212 1.88 -9.41 -5.25
CA GLN A 212 1.51 -10.11 -6.47
C GLN A 212 1.20 -9.16 -7.64
N LEU A 213 0.87 -7.88 -7.40
CA LEU A 213 0.64 -6.88 -8.44
C LEU A 213 1.94 -6.31 -9.04
N ILE A 214 3.06 -6.33 -8.30
CA ILE A 214 4.35 -5.87 -8.83
C ILE A 214 4.98 -6.90 -9.79
N PRO A 215 5.96 -6.49 -10.62
CA PRO A 215 6.65 -7.40 -11.54
C PRO A 215 7.25 -8.62 -10.84
N GLU A 216 7.06 -9.80 -11.45
CA GLU A 216 7.44 -11.10 -10.88
C GLU A 216 8.89 -11.14 -10.38
N ARG A 217 9.82 -10.60 -11.19
CA ARG A 217 11.26 -10.53 -10.86
C ARG A 217 11.58 -9.81 -9.55
N ALA A 218 10.72 -8.90 -9.09
CA ALA A 218 10.93 -8.13 -7.87
C ALA A 218 10.25 -8.75 -6.64
N ARG A 219 9.30 -9.68 -6.83
CA ARG A 219 8.44 -10.20 -5.76
C ARG A 219 9.22 -10.83 -4.63
N LYS A 220 10.17 -11.72 -4.95
CA LYS A 220 10.98 -12.41 -3.94
C LYS A 220 11.75 -11.44 -3.04
N ASN A 221 12.42 -10.46 -3.63
CA ASN A 221 13.21 -9.48 -2.87
C ASN A 221 12.29 -8.60 -2.01
N ILE A 222 11.18 -8.13 -2.56
CA ILE A 222 10.21 -7.32 -1.81
C ILE A 222 9.58 -8.13 -0.66
N THR A 223 9.22 -9.39 -0.87
CA THR A 223 8.74 -10.28 0.19
C THR A 223 9.74 -10.40 1.33
N ASN A 224 11.03 -10.58 1.00
CA ASN A 224 12.09 -10.64 2.00
C ASN A 224 12.22 -9.31 2.77
N GLU A 225 12.17 -8.17 2.10
CA GLU A 225 12.23 -6.85 2.74
C GLU A 225 11.02 -6.56 3.64
N ILE A 226 9.83 -6.99 3.23
CA ILE A 226 8.61 -6.88 4.05
C ILE A 226 8.75 -7.76 5.29
N ASN A 227 9.16 -9.02 5.14
CA ASN A 227 9.35 -9.93 6.26
C ASN A 227 10.48 -9.47 7.20
N ALA A 228 11.51 -8.80 6.68
CA ALA A 228 12.56 -8.19 7.50
C ALA A 228 12.04 -7.06 8.40
N CYS A 229 10.87 -6.47 8.11
CA CYS A 229 10.25 -5.47 8.99
C CYS A 229 9.79 -6.06 10.32
N LEU A 230 9.53 -7.37 10.37
CA LEU A 230 9.12 -8.07 11.60
C LEU A 230 10.22 -8.05 12.67
N ILE A 231 11.47 -7.82 12.26
CA ILE A 231 12.62 -7.73 13.14
C ILE A 231 12.73 -6.29 13.68
N ILE A 232 12.47 -6.14 14.99
CA ILE A 232 12.47 -4.84 15.69
C ILE A 232 13.74 -4.60 16.51
N ASP A 233 14.38 -5.64 17.03
CA ASP A 233 15.60 -5.51 17.84
C ASP A 233 16.85 -5.27 16.97
N GLU A 234 17.49 -4.12 17.22
CA GLU A 234 18.77 -3.71 16.66
C GLU A 234 19.93 -3.87 17.67
N THR A 235 19.64 -4.34 18.89
CA THR A 235 20.68 -4.64 19.89
C THR A 235 21.42 -5.92 19.51
N ILE A 236 22.71 -5.75 19.25
CA ILE A 236 23.62 -6.70 18.60
C ILE A 236 23.85 -8.01 19.41
N ALA A 237 23.43 -8.06 20.68
CA ALA A 237 23.93 -9.05 21.64
C ALA A 237 23.20 -10.41 21.66
N ASP A 238 21.97 -10.54 21.16
CA ASP A 238 21.22 -11.80 21.31
C ASP A 238 20.42 -12.18 20.05
N ARG A 239 21.16 -12.41 18.96
CA ARG A 239 20.63 -12.80 17.64
C ARG A 239 20.31 -14.30 17.56
N SER A 240 19.41 -14.82 18.40
CA SER A 240 18.79 -16.12 18.09
C SER A 240 17.65 -15.92 17.08
N LEU A 241 17.67 -16.68 15.98
CA LEU A 241 16.58 -16.69 14.98
C LEU A 241 15.21 -16.96 15.63
N SER A 242 15.17 -17.65 16.77
CA SER A 242 13.94 -17.94 17.52
C SER A 242 13.27 -16.75 18.20
N ASN A 243 14.00 -15.66 18.48
CA ASN A 243 13.45 -14.49 19.19
C ASN A 243 12.91 -13.40 18.24
N GLN A 244 13.36 -13.39 16.99
CA GLN A 244 13.01 -12.35 16.01
C GLN A 244 11.60 -12.52 15.41
N TYR A 245 11.14 -13.77 15.27
CA TYR A 245 9.88 -14.12 14.62
C TYR A 245 8.69 -14.18 15.58
N LYS A 246 8.93 -14.56 16.84
CA LYS A 246 7.87 -14.80 17.84
C LYS A 246 6.94 -13.62 18.11
N LEU A 247 7.38 -12.37 17.92
CA LEU A 247 6.56 -11.20 18.22
C LEU A 247 5.47 -10.92 17.18
N LEU A 248 5.68 -11.25 15.90
CA LEU A 248 4.88 -10.73 14.78
C LEU A 248 4.63 -11.73 13.64
N ASP A 249 4.90 -13.03 13.84
CA ASP A 249 4.78 -14.07 12.81
C ASP A 249 3.42 -14.10 12.08
N GLU A 250 2.35 -13.66 12.73
CA GLU A 250 1.01 -13.54 12.12
C GLU A 250 0.98 -12.63 10.87
N TYR A 251 1.94 -11.70 10.75
CA TYR A 251 2.05 -10.79 9.62
C TYR A 251 3.04 -11.26 8.54
N ARG A 252 3.75 -12.37 8.77
CA ARG A 252 4.70 -12.93 7.79
C ARG A 252 3.97 -13.33 6.52
N ILE A 253 4.49 -12.91 5.37
CA ILE A 253 3.94 -13.24 4.05
C ILE A 253 4.82 -14.29 3.35
N GLU A 254 4.17 -15.16 2.59
CA GLU A 254 4.79 -16.21 1.78
C GLU A 254 4.16 -16.12 0.38
N LEU A 255 4.98 -16.35 -0.65
CA LEU A 255 4.58 -16.28 -2.06
C LEU A 255 4.07 -17.62 -2.56
#